data_AF-A0A562VC63-F1
#
_entry.id   AF-A0A562VC63-F1
#
_cell.length_a   1.000
_cell.length_b   1.000
_cell.length_c   1.000
_cell.angle_alpha   90.00
_cell.angle_beta   90.00
_cell.angle_gamma   90.00
#
_symmetry.space_group_name_H-M   'P 1'
#
loop_
_entity.id
_entity.type
_entity.pdbx_description
1 polymer ?
#
loop_
_entity_poly.entity_id
_entity_poly.type
_entity_poly.pdbx_seq_one_letter_code
_entity_poly.pdbx_strand_id
1 'polypeptide(L)' 'MRTMIGTAGLLLVVQGAGGLINNLFTDSRSWFLLNHVDMPAGLRMAAHLVLLVVGLVLVARTGTGRDPA' A
#
# COMPACT_ATOMS: atom_id res chain seq x y z
N MET A 1 14.76 -5.37 12.84
CA MET A 1 13.97 -6.01 11.76
C MET A 1 12.47 -5.76 11.89
N ARG A 2 11.84 -6.00 13.05
CA ARG A 2 10.40 -5.74 13.27
C ARG A 2 9.95 -4.32 12.88
N THR A 3 10.71 -3.30 13.28
CA THR A 3 10.44 -1.89 12.90
C THR A 3 10.53 -1.67 11.40
N MET A 4 11.57 -2.21 10.73
CA MET A 4 11.70 -2.11 9.27
C MET A 4 10.52 -2.76 8.54
N ILE A 5 10.06 -3.92 9.02
CA ILE A 5 8.88 -4.61 8.45
C ILE A 5 7.61 -3.78 8.67
N GLY A 6 7.44 -3.19 9.86
CA GLY A 6 6.31 -2.30 10.16
C GLY A 6 6.31 -1.05 9.27
N THR A 7 7.47 -0.41 9.10
CA THR A 7 7.65 0.74 8.20
C THR A 7 7.39 0.36 6.75
N ALA A 8 7.94 -0.76 6.27
CA ALA A 8 7.67 -1.24 4.91
C ALA A 8 6.18 -1.55 4.71
N GLY A 9 5.53 -2.20 5.68
CA GLY A 9 4.10 -2.44 5.67
C GLY A 9 3.30 -1.15 5.57
N LEU A 10 3.66 -0.14 6.37
CA LEU A 10 3.01 1.17 6.32
C LEU A 10 3.19 1.85 4.96
N LEU A 11 4.39 1.81 4.38
CA LEU A 11 4.65 2.35 3.04
C LEU A 11 3.78 1.65 1.99
N LEU A 12 3.64 0.32 2.06
CA LEU A 12 2.77 -0.43 1.15
C LEU A 12 1.29 -0.04 1.31
N VAL A 13 0.82 0.17 2.54
CA VAL A 13 -0.55 0.68 2.80
C VAL A 13 -0.75 2.05 2.16
N VAL A 14 0.19 2.98 2.36
CA VAL A 14 0.12 4.34 1.79
C VAL A 14 0.13 4.28 0.26
N GLN A 15 1.03 3.48 -0.33
CA GLN A 15 1.11 3.31 -1.78
C GLN A 15 -0.19 2.71 -2.34
N GLY A 16 -0.70 1.65 -1.72
CA GLY A 16 -1.92 0.97 -2.15
C GLY A 16 -3.18 1.83 -2.00
N ALA A 17 -3.45 2.32 -0.79
CA ALA A 17 -4.65 3.11 -0.53
C ALA A 17 -4.64 4.45 -1.28
N GLY A 18 -3.53 5.19 -1.20
CA GLY A 18 -3.40 6.48 -1.86
C GLY A 18 -3.46 6.35 -3.39
N GLY A 19 -2.82 5.32 -3.95
CA GLY A 19 -2.87 5.06 -5.38
C GLY A 19 -4.25 4.61 -5.87
N LEU A 20 -4.98 3.80 -5.11
CA LEU A 20 -6.39 3.48 -5.41
C LEU A 20 -7.25 4.74 -5.44
N ILE A 21 -7.20 5.56 -4.37
CA ILE A 21 -7.93 6.83 -4.29
C ILE A 21 -7.58 7.72 -5.49
N ASN A 22 -6.29 7.88 -5.79
CA ASN A 22 -5.86 8.72 -6.90
C ASN A 22 -6.47 8.29 -8.24
N ASN A 23 -6.45 7.00 -8.56
CA ASN A 23 -6.96 6.52 -9.85
C ASN A 23 -8.48 6.47 -9.91
N LEU A 24 -9.18 6.40 -8.76
CA LEU A 24 -10.64 6.47 -8.70
C LEU A 24 -11.17 7.90 -8.86
N PHE A 25 -10.45 8.91 -8.38
CA PHE A 25 -10.98 10.29 -8.28
C PHE A 25 -10.28 11.32 -9.16
N THR A 26 -9.00 11.16 -9.46
CA THR A 26 -8.21 12.20 -10.14
C THR A 26 -7.51 11.69 -11.40
N ASP A 27 -7.26 10.38 -11.50
CA ASP A 27 -6.51 9.68 -12.56
C ASP A 27 -5.21 10.41 -13.00
N SER A 28 -4.58 11.11 -12.06
CA SER A 28 -3.36 11.90 -12.31
C SER A 28 -2.11 11.07 -12.04
N ARG A 29 -0.99 11.42 -12.71
CA ARG A 29 0.35 10.90 -12.39
C ARG A 29 0.87 11.51 -11.08
N SER A 30 0.23 11.16 -9.97
CA SER A 30 0.70 11.42 -8.61
C SER A 30 1.89 10.55 -8.25
N TRP A 31 2.56 10.84 -7.13
CA TRP A 31 3.80 10.18 -6.66
C TRP A 31 3.71 8.67 -6.36
N PHE A 32 2.52 8.07 -6.46
CA PHE A 32 2.34 6.62 -6.31
C PHE A 32 3.07 5.86 -7.41
N LEU A 33 3.89 4.88 -7.03
CA LEU A 33 4.85 4.25 -7.93
C LEU A 33 4.17 3.61 -9.15
N LEU A 34 3.07 2.89 -8.93
CA LEU A 34 2.37 2.17 -10.00
C LEU A 34 1.68 3.10 -11.01
N ASN A 35 1.52 4.39 -10.72
CA ASN A 35 1.04 5.38 -11.71
C ASN A 35 2.10 5.75 -12.76
N HIS A 36 3.36 5.39 -12.51
CA HIS A 36 4.48 5.64 -13.42
C HIS A 36 4.87 4.39 -14.21
N VAL A 37 4.26 3.25 -13.92
CA VAL A 37 4.49 2.00 -14.62
C VAL A 37 3.45 1.85 -15.74
N ASP A 38 3.93 1.58 -16.95
CA ASP A 38 3.04 1.37 -18.09
C ASP A 38 2.33 0.03 -17.98
N MET A 39 1.03 0.06 -17.71
CA MET A 39 0.18 -1.11 -17.61
C MET A 39 -1.30 -0.74 -17.76
N PRO A 40 -2.16 -1.70 -18.16
CA PRO A 40 -3.61 -1.50 -18.25
C PRO A 40 -4.21 -1.02 -16.93
N ALA A 41 -5.22 -0.14 -17.00
CA ALA A 41 -5.84 0.47 -15.83
C ALA A 41 -6.34 -0.56 -14.81
N GLY A 42 -7.01 -1.63 -15.28
CA GLY A 42 -7.49 -2.70 -14.40
C GLY A 42 -6.35 -3.42 -13.66
N LEU A 43 -5.22 -3.69 -14.33
CA LEU A 43 -4.05 -4.29 -13.71
C LEU A 43 -3.41 -3.34 -12.70
N ARG A 44 -3.36 -2.04 -13.01
CA ARG A 44 -2.89 -1.01 -12.08
C ARG A 44 -3.74 -0.96 -10.81
N MET A 45 -5.06 -1.10 -10.93
CA MET A 45 -5.98 -1.09 -9.78
C MET A 45 -5.78 -2.32 -8.92
N ALA A 46 -5.72 -3.50 -9.55
CA ALA A 46 -5.43 -4.74 -8.85
C ALA A 46 -4.07 -4.68 -8.13
N ALA A 47 -3.04 -4.12 -8.76
CA ALA A 47 -1.71 -4.00 -8.16
C ALA A 47 -1.72 -3.08 -6.93
N HIS A 48 -2.39 -1.93 -6.96
CA HIS A 48 -2.54 -1.09 -5.77
C HIS A 48 -3.32 -1.78 -4.64
N LEU A 49 -4.37 -2.54 -4.98
CA LEU A 49 -5.10 -3.34 -4.00
C LEU A 49 -4.20 -4.42 -3.36
N VAL A 50 -3.35 -5.09 -4.14
CA VAL A 50 -2.37 -6.04 -3.61
C VAL A 50 -1.39 -5.36 -2.65
N LEU A 51 -0.84 -4.19 -3.00
CA LEU A 51 0.04 -3.44 -2.10
C LEU A 51 -0.67 -3.11 -0.78
N LEU A 52 -1.94 -2.67 -0.85
CA LEU A 52 -2.73 -2.36 0.34
C LEU A 52 -2.91 -3.59 1.24
N VAL A 53 -3.36 -4.73 0.68
CA VAL A 53 -3.59 -5.96 1.45
C VAL A 53 -2.30 -6.47 2.09
N VAL A 54 -1.21 -6.54 1.32
CA VAL A 54 0.10 -6.97 1.84
C VAL A 54 0.58 -6.04 2.94
N GLY A 55 0.47 -4.73 2.73
CA GLY A 55 0.85 -3.72 3.72
C GLY A 55 0.08 -3.88 5.03
N LEU A 56 -1.25 -4.03 4.96
CA LEU A 56 -2.11 -4.25 6.13
C LEU A 56 -1.72 -5.51 6.89
N VAL A 57 -1.44 -6.61 6.19
CA VAL A 57 -0.99 -7.87 6.81
C VAL A 57 0.35 -7.68 7.54
N LEU A 58 1.30 -6.97 6.96
CA LEU A 58 2.60 -6.70 7.59
C LEU A 58 2.48 -5.80 8.82
N VAL A 59 1.67 -4.74 8.75
CA VAL A 59 1.40 -3.84 9.88
C VAL A 59 0.69 -4.60 11.00
N ALA A 60 -0.34 -5.37 10.68
CA ALA A 60 -1.08 -6.16 11.67
C ALA A 60 -0.14 -7.10 12.42
N ARG A 61 0.66 -7.91 11.71
CA ARG A 61 1.60 -8.88 12.31
C ARG A 61 2.73 -8.25 13.11
N THR A 62 3.08 -7.00 12.83
CA THR A 62 4.11 -6.28 13.60
C THR A 62 3.54 -5.54 14.80
N GLY A 63 2.27 -5.14 14.76
CA GLY A 63 1.54 -4.48 15.83
C GLY A 63 1.00 -5.40 16.94
N THR A 64 0.70 -6.67 16.65
CA THR A 64 0.13 -7.64 17.63
C THR A 64 1.12 -8.08 18.73
N GLY A 65 2.32 -7.52 18.80
CA GLY A 65 3.32 -7.81 19.85
C GLY A 65 3.36 -6.80 20.99
N ARG A 66 2.37 -5.91 21.10
CA ARG A 66 2.17 -5.07 22.29
C ARG A 66 1.14 -5.74 23.19
N ASP A 67 1.61 -6.49 24.17
CA ASP A 67 0.77 -6.90 25.30
C ASP A 67 0.29 -5.64 26.05
N PRO A 68 -1.02 -5.52 26.38
CA PRO A 68 -1.48 -4.54 27.35
C PRO A 68 -0.96 -4.95 28.73
N ALA A 69 -0.21 -4.05 29.35
CA ALA A 69 0.15 -4.12 30.77
C ALA A 69 -1.06 -3.83 31.67
#